data_AF-A0A2V8HXS6-F1
#
_entry.id   AF-A0A2V8HXS6-F1
#
_cell.length_a   1.000
_cell.length_b   1.000
_cell.length_c   1.000
_cell.angle_alpha   90.00
_cell.angle_beta   90.00
_cell.angle_gamma   90.00
#
_symmetry.space_group_name_H-M   'P 1'
#
loop_
_entity.id
_entity.type
_entity.pdbx_description
1 polymer ?
#
loop_
_entity_poly.entity_id
_entity_poly.type
_entity_poly.pdbx_seq_one_letter_code
_entity_poly.pdbx_strand_id
1 'polypeptide(L)'
;MNSTATSGSLFNWTQGIYALHAFSLLTGILGAATVVGAFLTGWPSLIAVILNYIKRGEARGTWLESHFRWQIRTFWYGLLWVGLCVLFVVMTLGIGLLIAWLPLGVVAVWFVYRIVRGWLALRDGRPMYA
;
A
#
# COMPACT_ATOMS: atom_id res chain seq x y z
N MET A 1 -22.56 11.79 -19.38
CA MET A 1 -21.23 11.13 -19.22
C MET A 1 -21.48 9.63 -19.20
N ASN A 2 -20.84 8.84 -20.08
CA ASN A 2 -21.11 7.39 -20.20
C ASN A 2 -20.62 6.64 -18.96
N SER A 3 -21.56 6.08 -18.18
CA SER A 3 -21.28 5.35 -16.93
C SER A 3 -20.31 4.18 -17.09
N THR A 4 -20.22 3.61 -18.30
CA THR A 4 -19.31 2.51 -18.66
C THR A 4 -17.85 2.97 -18.89
N ALA A 5 -17.64 4.18 -19.39
CA ALA A 5 -16.31 4.75 -19.56
C ALA A 5 -15.69 5.13 -18.20
N THR A 6 -16.52 5.62 -17.28
CA THR A 6 -16.10 5.98 -15.93
C THR A 6 -15.70 4.75 -15.10
N SER A 7 -16.44 3.64 -15.19
CA SER A 7 -16.10 2.40 -14.46
C SER A 7 -14.81 1.76 -14.95
N GLY A 8 -14.57 1.73 -16.27
CA GLY A 8 -13.31 1.24 -16.85
C GLY A 8 -12.10 2.11 -16.47
N SER A 9 -12.26 3.43 -16.50
CA SER A 9 -11.20 4.37 -16.06
C SER A 9 -10.86 4.19 -14.58
N LEU A 10 -11.86 4.09 -13.70
CA LEU A 10 -11.65 3.89 -12.26
C LEU A 10 -11.00 2.54 -11.93
N PHE A 11 -11.33 1.50 -12.69
CA PHE A 11 -10.67 0.20 -12.57
C PHE A 11 -9.17 0.31 -12.88
N ASN A 12 -8.81 0.98 -13.98
CA ASN A 12 -7.41 1.22 -14.37
C ASN A 12 -6.67 2.04 -13.31
N TRP A 13 -7.29 3.08 -12.75
CA TRP A 13 -6.72 3.84 -11.63
C TRP A 13 -6.48 2.97 -10.41
N THR A 14 -7.43 2.11 -10.06
CA THR A 14 -7.31 1.22 -8.89
C THR A 14 -6.18 0.21 -9.09
N GLN A 15 -6.01 -0.34 -10.30
CA GLN A 15 -4.85 -1.16 -10.67
C GLN A 15 -3.54 -0.38 -10.54
N GLY A 16 -3.48 0.84 -11.07
CA GLY A 16 -2.30 1.70 -10.99
C GLY A 16 -1.88 1.99 -9.54
N ILE A 17 -2.84 2.24 -8.66
CA ILE A 17 -2.60 2.47 -7.23
C ILE A 17 -2.07 1.19 -6.55
N TYR A 18 -2.59 0.01 -6.86
CA TYR A 18 -2.00 -1.25 -6.37
C TYR A 18 -0.56 -1.44 -6.86
N ALA A 19 -0.30 -1.14 -8.14
CA ALA A 19 1.03 -1.23 -8.71
C ALA A 19 2.01 -0.27 -8.03
N LEU A 20 1.59 0.95 -7.69
CA LEU A 20 2.42 1.92 -6.96
C LEU A 20 2.78 1.43 -5.56
N HIS A 21 1.82 0.87 -4.80
CA HIS A 21 2.11 0.28 -3.50
C HIS A 21 3.03 -0.94 -3.63
N ALA A 22 2.79 -1.80 -4.62
CA ALA A 22 3.62 -2.98 -4.89
C ALA A 22 5.06 -2.58 -5.25
N PHE A 23 5.21 -1.55 -6.09
CA PHE A 23 6.50 -1.00 -6.47
C PHE A 23 7.25 -0.45 -5.26
N SER A 24 6.59 0.37 -4.43
CA SER A 24 7.15 0.90 -3.17
C SER A 24 7.63 -0.22 -2.22
N LEU A 25 6.85 -1.30 -2.11
CA LEU A 25 7.19 -2.45 -1.27
C LEU A 25 8.37 -3.22 -1.86
N LEU A 26 8.37 -3.46 -3.17
CA LEU A 26 9.42 -4.18 -3.86
C LEU A 26 10.76 -3.44 -3.78
N THR A 27 10.77 -2.13 -4.04
CA THR A 27 11.97 -1.29 -3.90
C THR A 27 12.46 -1.27 -2.45
N GLY A 28 11.55 -1.38 -1.47
CA GLY A 28 11.94 -1.54 -0.07
C GLY A 28 12.56 -2.85 0.29
N ILE A 29 11.97 -3.95 -0.14
CA ILE A 29 12.52 -5.28 0.15
C ILE A 29 13.89 -5.44 -0.53
N LEU A 30 14.02 -5.02 -1.79
CA LEU A 30 15.24 -5.22 -2.58
C LEU A 30 16.32 -4.17 -2.31
N GLY A 31 15.92 -2.96 -1.95
CA GLY A 31 16.79 -1.79 -1.96
C GLY A 31 17.01 -1.14 -0.59
N ALA A 32 16.39 -1.60 0.50
CA ALA A 32 16.53 -0.98 1.83
C ALA A 32 17.98 -0.83 2.32
N ALA A 33 18.90 -1.68 1.84
CA ALA A 33 20.33 -1.58 2.15
C ALA A 33 21.09 -0.52 1.33
N THR A 34 20.43 0.15 0.39
CA THR A 34 21.05 1.11 -0.55
C THR A 34 20.40 2.49 -0.43
N VAL A 35 21.19 3.55 -0.66
CA VAL A 35 20.68 4.95 -0.68
C VAL A 35 19.56 5.10 -1.71
N VAL A 36 19.69 4.46 -2.87
CA VAL A 36 18.69 4.48 -3.94
C VAL A 36 17.39 3.81 -3.49
N GLY A 37 17.46 2.62 -2.89
CA GLY A 37 16.26 1.93 -2.42
C GLY A 37 15.60 2.60 -1.21
N ALA A 38 16.38 3.19 -0.30
CA ALA A 38 15.87 4.02 0.80
C ALA A 38 15.18 5.30 0.31
N PHE A 39 15.64 5.87 -0.81
CA PHE A 39 14.98 7.00 -1.46
C PHE A 39 13.67 6.57 -2.13
N LEU A 40 13.64 5.40 -2.80
CA LEU A 40 12.50 4.91 -3.58
C LEU A 40 11.39 4.21 -2.77
N THR A 41 11.60 3.92 -1.49
CA THR A 41 10.68 3.13 -0.66
C THR A 41 9.39 3.83 -0.28
N GLY A 42 9.42 5.16 -0.13
CA GLY A 42 8.32 5.90 0.49
C GLY A 42 7.43 6.66 -0.48
N TRP A 43 8.04 7.35 -1.44
CA TRP A 43 7.31 8.29 -2.29
C TRP A 43 6.29 7.64 -3.24
N PRO A 44 6.50 6.42 -3.81
CA PRO A 44 5.48 5.82 -4.68
C PRO A 44 4.20 5.49 -3.91
N SER A 45 4.33 4.94 -2.70
CA SER A 45 3.19 4.66 -1.82
C SER A 45 2.50 5.94 -1.31
N LEU A 46 3.26 7.04 -1.13
CA LEU A 46 2.70 8.34 -0.80
C LEU A 46 1.86 8.90 -1.98
N ILE A 47 2.37 8.82 -3.20
CA ILE A 47 1.59 9.20 -4.40
C ILE A 47 0.34 8.33 -4.50
N ALA A 48 0.46 7.02 -4.27
CA ALA A 48 -0.67 6.09 -4.31
C ALA A 48 -1.80 6.48 -3.33
N VAL A 49 -1.46 6.87 -2.10
CA VAL A 49 -2.49 7.30 -1.13
C VAL A 49 -3.09 8.68 -1.48
N ILE A 50 -2.29 9.59 -2.04
CA ILE A 50 -2.79 10.89 -2.53
C ILE A 50 -3.80 10.67 -3.67
N LEU A 51 -3.44 9.84 -4.67
CA LEU A 51 -4.32 9.48 -5.78
C LEU A 51 -5.61 8.81 -5.27
N ASN A 52 -5.49 7.95 -4.26
CA ASN A 52 -6.65 7.37 -3.60
C ASN A 52 -7.60 8.44 -3.07
N TYR A 53 -7.11 9.43 -2.32
CA TYR A 53 -7.96 10.48 -1.76
C TYR A 53 -8.59 11.36 -2.84
N ILE A 54 -7.84 11.72 -3.88
CA ILE A 54 -8.32 12.52 -5.01
C ILE A 54 -9.45 11.77 -5.75
N LYS A 55 -9.24 10.49 -6.08
CA LYS A 55 -10.17 9.69 -6.90
C LYS A 55 -11.28 9.00 -6.10
N ARG A 56 -11.18 8.96 -4.77
CA ARG A 56 -12.20 8.34 -3.91
C ARG A 56 -13.61 8.91 -4.13
N GLY A 57 -13.72 10.20 -4.45
CA GLY A 57 -15.02 10.82 -4.73
C GLY A 57 -15.74 10.21 -5.94
N GLU A 58 -14.99 9.90 -6.99
CA GLU A 58 -15.50 9.30 -8.24
C GLU A 58 -15.90 7.82 -8.05
N ALA A 59 -15.29 7.13 -7.09
CA ALA A 59 -15.59 5.73 -6.80
C ALA A 59 -16.84 5.53 -5.92
N ARG A 60 -17.44 6.58 -5.35
CA ARG A 60 -18.57 6.46 -4.42
C ARG A 60 -19.77 5.77 -5.05
N GLY A 61 -20.39 4.86 -4.31
CA GLY A 61 -21.55 4.09 -4.78
C GLY A 61 -21.20 3.02 -5.82
N THR A 62 -19.91 2.80 -6.10
CA THR A 62 -19.43 1.68 -6.91
C THR A 62 -18.77 0.64 -6.01
N TRP A 63 -18.64 -0.60 -6.50
CA TRP A 63 -17.93 -1.65 -5.79
C TRP A 63 -16.43 -1.33 -5.59
N LEU A 64 -15.85 -0.47 -6.43
CA LEU A 64 -14.47 -0.01 -6.33
C LEU A 64 -14.22 0.84 -5.08
N GLU A 65 -15.24 1.48 -4.51
CA GLU A 65 -15.11 2.25 -3.27
C GLU A 65 -14.46 1.42 -2.15
N SER A 66 -14.79 0.14 -2.09
CA SER A 66 -14.22 -0.80 -1.12
C SER A 66 -12.71 -0.99 -1.31
N HIS A 67 -12.20 -0.97 -2.55
CA HIS A 67 -10.77 -1.06 -2.86
C HIS A 67 -10.04 0.23 -2.49
N PHE A 68 -10.59 1.40 -2.81
CA PHE A 68 -10.01 2.68 -2.39
C PHE A 68 -9.88 2.74 -0.85
N ARG A 69 -10.94 2.35 -0.13
CA ARG A 69 -10.90 2.25 1.34
C ARG A 69 -9.86 1.24 1.83
N TRP A 70 -9.72 0.10 1.16
CA TRP A 70 -8.73 -0.91 1.49
C TRP A 70 -7.29 -0.41 1.29
N GLN A 71 -7.00 0.25 0.18
CA GLN A 71 -5.69 0.78 -0.15
C GLN A 71 -5.29 1.90 0.83
N ILE A 72 -6.20 2.84 1.11
CA ILE A 72 -6.00 3.89 2.11
C ILE A 72 -5.67 3.30 3.48
N ARG A 73 -6.45 2.30 3.95
CA ARG A 73 -6.16 1.62 5.23
C ARG A 73 -4.82 0.92 5.22
N THR A 74 -4.45 0.29 4.10
CA THR A 74 -3.16 -0.40 3.97
C THR A 74 -2.00 0.59 4.10
N PHE A 75 -2.10 1.78 3.51
CA PHE A 75 -1.12 2.85 3.69
C PHE A 75 -0.99 3.24 5.17
N TRP A 76 -2.10 3.58 5.85
CA TRP A 76 -2.04 4.08 7.23
C TRP A 76 -1.62 3.03 8.25
N TYR A 77 -2.09 1.79 8.11
CA TYR A 77 -1.60 0.69 8.95
C TYR A 77 -0.13 0.40 8.66
N GLY A 78 0.28 0.48 7.40
CA GLY A 78 1.68 0.35 7.02
C GLY A 78 2.57 1.41 7.65
N LEU A 79 2.16 2.68 7.57
CA LEU A 79 2.86 3.80 8.20
C LEU A 79 2.97 3.62 9.72
N LEU A 80 1.88 3.16 10.36
CA LEU A 80 1.87 2.82 11.77
C LEU A 80 2.88 1.72 12.10
N TRP A 81 2.86 0.59 11.37
CA TRP A 81 3.76 -0.53 11.63
C TRP A 81 5.24 -0.18 11.42
N VAL A 82 5.56 0.56 10.37
CA VAL A 82 6.91 1.07 10.13
C VAL A 82 7.32 2.03 11.26
N GLY A 83 6.43 2.93 11.67
CA GLY A 83 6.65 3.83 12.80
C GLY A 83 6.93 3.09 14.12
N LEU A 84 6.20 1.99 14.38
CA LEU A 84 6.44 1.13 15.55
C LEU A 84 7.78 0.40 15.47
N CYS A 85 8.21 -0.04 14.28
CA CYS A 85 9.55 -0.63 14.10
C CYS A 85 10.66 0.39 14.38
N VAL A 86 10.50 1.63 13.89
CA VAL A 86 11.44 2.73 14.18
C VAL A 86 11.46 3.04 15.67
N LEU A 87 10.29 3.18 16.30
CA LEU A 87 10.17 3.44 17.73
C LEU A 87 10.84 2.34 18.56
N PHE A 88 10.65 1.07 18.20
CA PHE A 88 11.30 -0.06 18.84
C PHE A 88 12.84 0.04 18.81
N VAL A 89 13.42 0.39 17.66
CA VAL A 89 14.87 0.58 17.51
C VAL A 89 15.36 1.75 18.37
N VAL A 90 14.63 2.87 18.39
CA VAL A 90 14.99 4.05 19.19
C VAL A 90 14.91 3.75 20.69
N MET A 91 13.84 3.10 21.15
CA MET A 91 13.63 2.77 22.57
C MET A 91 14.64 1.75 23.11
N THR A 92 15.22 0.93 22.23
CA THR A 92 16.27 -0.04 22.58
C THR A 92 17.68 0.54 22.41
N LEU A 93 17.81 1.87 22.28
CA LEU A 93 19.09 2.57 22.07
C LEU A 93 19.89 2.00 20.88
N GLY A 94 19.20 1.51 19.84
CA GLY A 94 19.81 0.91 18.65
C GLY A 94 20.11 -0.59 18.76
N ILE A 95 20.06 -1.20 19.95
CA ILE A 95 20.29 -2.65 20.13
C ILE A 95 19.22 -3.45 19.37
N GLY A 96 17.99 -2.93 19.31
CA GLY A 96 16.89 -3.52 18.57
C GLY A 96 17.18 -3.69 17.07
N LEU A 97 18.16 -2.98 16.50
CA LEU A 97 18.55 -3.16 15.10
C LEU A 97 19.01 -4.59 14.80
N LEU A 98 19.64 -5.27 15.77
CA LEU A 98 20.10 -6.67 15.64
C LEU A 98 18.94 -7.65 15.40
N ILE A 99 17.74 -7.29 15.85
CA ILE A 99 16.53 -8.12 15.75
C ILE A 99 15.41 -7.45 14.96
N ALA A 100 15.60 -6.22 14.48
CA ALA A 100 14.58 -5.44 13.76
C ALA A 100 14.15 -6.09 12.44
N TRP A 101 14.98 -6.97 11.87
CA TRP A 101 14.64 -7.74 10.68
C TRP A 101 13.43 -8.67 10.90
N LEU A 102 13.19 -9.13 12.14
CA LEU A 102 12.01 -9.95 12.47
C LEU A 102 10.69 -9.17 12.34
N PRO A 103 10.45 -8.07 13.08
CA PRO A 103 9.23 -7.29 12.93
C PRO A 103 9.10 -6.69 11.53
N LEU A 104 10.20 -6.24 10.90
CA LEU A 104 10.16 -5.76 9.52
C LEU A 104 9.75 -6.86 8.53
N GLY A 105 10.23 -8.10 8.72
CA GLY A 105 9.82 -9.24 7.90
C GLY A 105 8.33 -9.56 8.03
N VAL A 106 7.80 -9.53 9.25
CA VAL A 106 6.35 -9.71 9.50
C VAL A 106 5.54 -8.61 8.81
N VAL A 107 5.97 -7.36 8.92
CA VAL A 107 5.32 -6.21 8.26
C VAL A 107 5.38 -6.34 6.74
N ALA A 108 6.51 -6.78 6.18
CA ALA A 108 6.66 -7.00 4.75
C ALA A 108 5.70 -8.09 4.25
N VAL A 109 5.64 -9.25 4.91
CA VAL A 109 4.71 -10.34 4.57
C VAL A 109 3.25 -9.87 4.67
N TRP A 110 2.91 -9.15 5.74
CA TRP A 110 1.59 -8.56 5.90
C TRP A 110 1.23 -7.61 4.75
N PHE A 111 2.16 -6.76 4.33
CA PHE A 111 1.98 -5.86 3.19
C PHE A 111 1.78 -6.61 1.87
N VAL A 112 2.62 -7.62 1.59
CA VAL A 112 2.48 -8.48 0.39
C VAL A 112 1.09 -9.09 0.37
N TYR A 113 0.66 -9.71 1.46
CA TYR A 113 -0.69 -10.29 1.57
C TYR A 113 -1.77 -9.25 1.27
N ARG A 114 -1.69 -8.05 1.85
CA ARG A 114 -2.70 -6.99 1.66
C ARG A 114 -2.82 -6.52 0.22
N ILE A 115 -1.68 -6.38 -0.47
CA ILE A 115 -1.62 -5.95 -1.87
C ILE A 115 -2.14 -7.07 -2.77
N VAL A 116 -1.61 -8.29 -2.62
CA VAL A 116 -2.00 -9.44 -3.45
C VAL A 116 -3.49 -9.73 -3.28
N ARG A 117 -4.01 -9.79 -2.06
CA ARG A 117 -5.44 -10.04 -1.81
C ARG A 117 -6.32 -8.97 -2.42
N GLY A 118 -5.95 -7.70 -2.28
CA GLY A 118 -6.71 -6.58 -2.84
C GLY A 118 -6.70 -6.55 -4.36
N TRP A 119 -5.58 -6.92 -4.97
CA TRP A 119 -5.41 -6.96 -6.41
C TRP A 119 -6.12 -8.16 -7.05
N LEU A 120 -6.05 -9.35 -6.43
CA LEU A 120 -6.81 -10.52 -6.88
C LEU A 120 -8.32 -10.26 -6.86
N ALA A 121 -8.84 -9.74 -5.74
CA ALA A 121 -10.26 -9.38 -5.65
C ALA A 121 -10.68 -8.37 -6.73
N LEU A 122 -9.83 -7.38 -7.02
CA LEU A 122 -10.08 -6.41 -8.09
C LEU A 122 -10.17 -7.10 -9.46
N ARG A 123 -9.21 -7.98 -9.79
CA ARG A 123 -9.19 -8.72 -11.06
C ARG A 123 -10.39 -9.64 -11.23
N ASP A 124 -10.87 -10.21 -10.13
CA ASP A 124 -12.06 -11.06 -10.12
C ASP A 124 -13.38 -10.27 -10.16
N GLY A 125 -13.33 -8.93 -10.18
CA GLY A 125 -14.52 -8.08 -10.17
C GLY A 125 -15.29 -8.10 -8.85
N ARG A 126 -14.63 -8.44 -7.73
CA ARG A 126 -15.24 -8.60 -6.41
C ARG A 126 -14.90 -7.44 -5.48
N PRO A 127 -15.85 -6.91 -4.69
CA PRO A 127 -15.56 -5.89 -3.69
C PRO A 127 -14.70 -6.44 -2.55
N MET A 128 -14.02 -5.55 -1.84
CA MET A 128 -13.16 -5.92 -0.70
C MET A 128 -13.88 -6.12 0.63
N TYR A 129 -15.05 -5.50 0.75
CA TYR A 129 -15.98 -5.67 1.85
C TYR A 129 -17.31 -6.07 1.21
N ALA A 130 -17.83 -7.23 1.60
CA ALA A 130 -19.19 -7.65 1.26
C ALA A 130 -20.19 -6.86 2.10
#